data_AF-A0AAV9PHZ6-F1
#
_entry.id   AF-A0AAV9PHZ6-F1
#
_cell.length_a   1.000
_cell.length_b   1.000
_cell.length_c   1.000
_cell.angle_alpha   90.00
_cell.angle_beta   90.00
_cell.angle_gamma   90.00
#
_symmetry.space_group_name_H-M   'P 1'
#
loop_
_entity.id
_entity.type
_entity.pdbx_description
1 polymer ?
#
loop_
_entity_poly.entity_id
_entity_poly.type
_entity_poly.pdbx_seq_one_letter_code
_entity_poly.pdbx_strand_id
1 'polypeptide(L)'
;MSASGAKLALGDIDKAGLDETAKLCGTEPLVQIVDVASSEACSKFVDSTVESLGRIDFVFNCAGVNPTSLALTDTSDEYWDKLVNTNLKGTYSITRAAIPHLQPGASIVNVSSIMGLTAAKGFAIYNATKFGIIGFTKSMALELGSSQIRVNAIAPGYIDTPSNAGVVAGPEAVKKQEAQVSMGRMGTPAEVADVVAFLFGLARDLLASERTFLAWTRTGLGFIALGVALEKVEAFAAISPTLLHLEDSRTKIAAGFLVASGSACVGHGLIRYYRVMRQLQRGVFQPNVSGVNLVAATSIAIAFAGTLLVIENEASRSKSLVEEQDKQPTKK
;
A
#
# COMPACT_ATOMS: atom_id res chain seq x y z
N MET A 1 -1.88 -4.19 21.86
CA MET A 1 -2.49 -2.94 22.37
C MET A 1 -2.80 -3.01 23.86
N SER A 2 -3.66 -3.92 24.36
CA SER A 2 -3.92 -4.02 25.81
C SER A 2 -2.64 -4.27 26.62
N ALA A 3 -1.76 -5.17 26.17
CA ALA A 3 -0.44 -5.40 26.77
C ALA A 3 0.48 -4.15 26.78
N SER A 4 0.19 -3.16 25.94
CA SER A 4 0.90 -1.87 25.88
C SER A 4 0.22 -0.78 26.73
N GLY A 5 -0.78 -1.14 27.54
CA GLY A 5 -1.50 -0.25 28.44
C GLY A 5 -2.71 0.47 27.83
N ALA A 6 -3.09 0.16 26.58
CA ALA A 6 -4.26 0.78 25.96
C ALA A 6 -5.58 0.23 26.54
N LYS A 7 -6.53 1.12 26.84
CA LYS A 7 -7.93 0.74 27.07
C LYS A 7 -8.57 0.42 25.72
N LEU A 8 -9.36 -0.64 25.65
CA LEU A 8 -9.93 -1.11 24.39
C LEU A 8 -11.46 -1.00 24.39
N ALA A 9 -11.99 -0.64 23.24
CA ALA A 9 -13.37 -0.92 22.87
C ALA A 9 -13.34 -1.96 21.75
N LEU A 10 -14.08 -3.05 21.93
CA LEU A 10 -14.14 -4.19 21.03
C LEU A 10 -15.55 -4.27 20.44
N GLY A 11 -15.61 -4.26 19.11
CA GLY A 11 -16.85 -4.33 18.34
C GLY A 11 -16.76 -5.43 17.29
N ASP A 12 -17.66 -6.41 17.36
CA ASP A 12 -17.80 -7.50 16.39
C ASP A 12 -19.25 -8.01 16.38
N ILE A 13 -19.65 -8.73 15.33
CA ILE A 13 -20.93 -9.45 15.30
C ILE A 13 -20.88 -10.74 16.12
N ASP A 14 -19.69 -11.31 16.30
CA ASP A 14 -19.47 -12.53 17.07
C ASP A 14 -19.31 -12.22 18.57
N LYS A 15 -20.40 -12.41 19.31
CA LYS A 15 -20.39 -12.25 20.77
C LYS A 15 -19.42 -13.20 21.47
N ALA A 16 -19.31 -14.45 21.01
CA ALA A 16 -18.45 -15.42 21.68
C ALA A 16 -16.97 -15.06 21.51
N GLY A 17 -16.57 -14.67 20.29
CA GLY A 17 -15.23 -14.16 20.01
C GLY A 17 -14.90 -12.88 20.77
N LEU A 18 -15.88 -11.98 20.95
CA LEU A 18 -15.72 -10.80 21.82
C LEU A 18 -15.47 -11.17 23.28
N ASP A 19 -16.31 -12.04 23.84
CA ASP A 19 -16.20 -12.47 25.25
C ASP A 19 -14.88 -13.22 25.51
N GLU A 20 -14.39 -13.99 24.54
CA GLU A 20 -13.07 -14.62 24.61
C GLU A 20 -11.95 -13.57 24.56
N THR A 21 -12.00 -12.65 23.60
CA THR A 21 -10.99 -11.59 23.44
C THR A 21 -10.94 -10.67 24.67
N ALA A 22 -12.09 -10.37 25.28
CA ALA A 22 -12.16 -9.54 26.48
C ALA A 22 -11.40 -10.15 27.66
N LYS A 23 -11.44 -11.48 27.81
CA LYS A 23 -10.68 -12.20 28.86
C LYS A 23 -9.17 -12.16 28.65
N LEU A 24 -8.71 -11.91 27.42
CA LEU A 24 -7.28 -11.78 27.10
C LEU A 24 -6.75 -10.37 27.37
N CYS A 25 -7.61 -9.40 27.66
CA CYS A 25 -7.22 -8.03 27.93
C CYS A 25 -6.75 -7.88 29.38
N GLY A 26 -5.69 -7.09 29.61
CA GLY A 26 -5.18 -6.79 30.95
C GLY A 26 -6.06 -5.83 31.75
N THR A 27 -7.00 -5.16 31.07
CA THR A 27 -8.03 -4.29 31.64
C THR A 27 -9.37 -4.63 31.00
N GLU A 28 -10.46 -4.47 31.75
CA GLU A 28 -11.82 -4.73 31.24
C GLU A 28 -12.11 -3.79 30.05
N PRO A 29 -12.32 -4.33 28.84
CA PRO A 29 -12.61 -3.51 27.67
C PRO A 29 -14.10 -3.19 27.61
N LEU A 30 -14.46 -2.10 26.90
CA LEU A 30 -15.84 -1.93 26.44
C LEU A 30 -16.10 -2.99 25.37
N VAL A 31 -17.15 -3.79 25.52
CA VAL A 31 -17.55 -4.81 24.55
C VAL A 31 -18.94 -4.49 24.03
N GLN A 32 -19.10 -4.47 22.71
CA GLN A 32 -20.40 -4.24 22.09
C GLN A 32 -20.55 -5.10 20.84
N ILE A 33 -21.75 -5.66 20.64
CA ILE A 33 -22.06 -6.32 19.38
C ILE A 33 -22.29 -5.25 18.32
N VAL A 34 -21.52 -5.29 17.24
CA VAL A 34 -21.55 -4.26 16.19
C VAL A 34 -21.51 -4.92 14.83
N ASP A 35 -22.59 -4.77 14.07
CA ASP A 35 -22.57 -5.02 12.63
C ASP A 35 -22.09 -3.76 11.91
N VAL A 36 -20.86 -3.81 11.41
CA VAL A 36 -20.24 -2.68 10.71
C VAL A 36 -20.92 -2.36 9.36
N ALA A 37 -21.77 -3.25 8.83
CA ALA A 37 -22.59 -2.92 7.66
C ALA A 37 -23.66 -1.84 7.96
N SER A 38 -24.00 -1.66 9.23
CA SER A 38 -24.90 -0.60 9.72
C SER A 38 -24.11 0.62 10.19
N SER A 39 -24.25 1.72 9.45
CA SER A 39 -23.64 2.99 9.84
C SER A 39 -24.19 3.53 11.17
N GLU A 40 -25.45 3.24 11.51
CA GLU A 40 -26.03 3.62 12.80
C GLU A 40 -25.38 2.84 13.95
N ALA A 41 -25.16 1.52 13.78
CA ALA A 41 -24.47 0.70 14.77
C ALA A 41 -23.01 1.17 14.97
N CYS A 42 -22.34 1.54 13.88
CA CYS A 42 -21.00 2.13 13.93
C CYS A 42 -20.96 3.43 14.73
N SER A 43 -21.89 4.35 14.47
CA SER A 43 -22.00 5.62 15.21
C SER A 43 -22.25 5.37 16.70
N LYS A 44 -23.23 4.52 17.04
CA LYS A 44 -23.52 4.18 18.44
C LYS A 44 -22.30 3.57 19.15
N PHE A 45 -21.56 2.69 18.49
CA PHE A 45 -20.35 2.09 19.06
C PHE A 45 -19.27 3.12 19.35
N VAL A 46 -19.04 4.06 18.42
CA VAL A 46 -18.09 5.16 18.62
C VAL A 46 -18.55 6.07 19.76
N ASP A 47 -19.84 6.43 19.81
CA ASP A 47 -20.39 7.27 20.87
C ASP A 47 -20.20 6.60 22.25
N SER A 48 -20.57 5.32 22.38
CA SER A 48 -20.38 4.54 23.61
C SER A 48 -18.90 4.39 23.99
N THR A 49 -18.00 4.31 23.00
CA THR A 49 -16.55 4.27 23.22
C THR A 49 -16.07 5.58 23.84
N VAL A 50 -16.50 6.73 23.31
CA VAL A 50 -16.13 8.04 23.84
C VAL A 50 -16.72 8.26 25.23
N GLU A 51 -17.98 7.87 25.44
CA GLU A 51 -18.64 7.97 26.75
C GLU A 51 -17.93 7.13 27.82
N SER A 52 -17.52 5.90 27.49
CA SER A 52 -16.93 4.97 28.45
C SER A 52 -15.43 5.19 28.66
N LEU A 53 -14.69 5.53 27.61
CA LEU A 53 -13.22 5.61 27.63
C LEU A 53 -12.68 7.05 27.60
N GLY A 54 -13.52 8.03 27.30
CA GLY A 54 -13.25 9.47 27.32
C GLY A 54 -12.60 10.04 26.04
N ARG A 55 -11.92 9.21 25.24
CA ARG A 55 -11.25 9.63 23.99
C ARG A 55 -11.02 8.45 23.05
N ILE A 56 -10.71 8.75 21.80
CA ILE A 56 -10.26 7.77 20.80
C ILE A 56 -8.89 8.21 20.24
N ASP A 57 -7.88 7.41 20.52
CA ASP A 57 -6.51 7.62 20.02
C ASP A 57 -6.20 6.77 18.79
N PHE A 58 -6.76 5.56 18.75
CA PHE A 58 -6.46 4.56 17.74
C PHE A 58 -7.76 3.95 17.22
N VAL A 59 -7.86 3.83 15.90
CA VAL A 59 -8.95 3.13 15.23
C VAL A 59 -8.36 2.01 14.41
N PHE A 60 -8.85 0.78 14.64
CA PHE A 60 -8.43 -0.39 13.88
C PHE A 60 -9.63 -1.00 13.15
N ASN A 61 -9.75 -0.71 11.85
CA ASN A 61 -10.81 -1.27 11.01
C ASN A 61 -10.37 -2.65 10.49
N CYS A 62 -10.70 -3.70 11.24
CA CYS A 62 -10.31 -5.08 10.95
C CYS A 62 -11.45 -5.98 10.48
N ALA A 63 -12.70 -5.65 10.83
CA ALA A 63 -13.87 -6.45 10.45
C ALA A 63 -13.94 -6.61 8.92
N GLY A 64 -14.22 -7.84 8.47
CA GLY A 64 -14.32 -8.14 7.05
C GLY A 64 -14.77 -9.56 6.77
N VAL A 65 -15.37 -9.75 5.61
CA VAL A 65 -15.81 -11.04 5.08
C VAL A 65 -14.76 -11.56 4.11
N ASN A 66 -14.30 -12.79 4.35
CA ASN A 66 -13.37 -13.46 3.47
C ASN A 66 -14.03 -13.86 2.14
N PRO A 67 -13.25 -13.89 1.04
CA PRO A 67 -13.80 -14.16 -0.27
C PRO A 67 -14.09 -15.66 -0.48
N THR A 68 -15.19 -15.92 -1.18
CA THR A 68 -15.43 -17.16 -1.92
C THR A 68 -15.07 -16.93 -3.39
N SER A 69 -14.41 -17.91 -4.03
CA SER A 69 -14.07 -17.83 -5.45
C SER A 69 -15.30 -18.09 -6.31
N LEU A 70 -15.80 -17.06 -6.98
CA LEU A 70 -17.02 -17.11 -7.80
C LEU A 70 -16.79 -16.35 -9.11
N ALA A 71 -17.35 -16.87 -10.20
CA ALA A 71 -17.46 -16.07 -11.42
C ALA A 71 -18.40 -14.89 -11.16
N LEU A 72 -18.19 -13.78 -11.88
CA LEU A 72 -19.04 -12.59 -11.70
C LEU A 72 -20.50 -12.89 -12.05
N THR A 73 -20.74 -13.76 -13.05
CA THR A 73 -22.08 -14.20 -13.45
C THR A 73 -22.81 -15.02 -12.39
N ASP A 74 -22.06 -15.60 -11.45
CA ASP A 74 -22.58 -16.47 -10.39
C ASP A 74 -22.63 -15.72 -9.04
N THR A 75 -22.31 -14.43 -9.06
CA THR A 75 -22.35 -13.57 -7.87
C THR A 75 -23.76 -13.04 -7.68
N SER A 76 -24.36 -13.31 -6.53
CA SER A 76 -25.66 -12.73 -6.17
C SER A 76 -25.50 -11.31 -5.62
N ASP A 77 -26.58 -10.52 -5.72
CA ASP A 77 -26.62 -9.17 -5.17
C ASP A 77 -26.43 -9.19 -3.64
N GLU A 78 -26.93 -10.22 -2.95
CA GLU A 78 -26.74 -10.36 -1.50
C GLU A 78 -25.27 -10.61 -1.14
N TYR A 79 -24.54 -11.40 -1.95
CA TYR A 79 -23.11 -11.61 -1.74
C TYR A 79 -22.32 -10.34 -2.04
N TRP A 80 -22.68 -9.62 -3.11
CA TRP A 80 -22.13 -8.29 -3.39
C TRP A 80 -22.31 -7.34 -2.21
N ASP A 81 -23.55 -7.19 -1.75
CA ASP A 81 -23.92 -6.30 -0.66
C ASP A 81 -23.21 -6.68 0.62
N LYS A 82 -23.11 -7.97 0.93
CA LYS A 82 -22.39 -8.44 2.12
C LYS A 82 -20.92 -8.01 2.10
N LEU A 83 -20.21 -8.21 1.00
CA LEU A 83 -18.80 -7.84 0.89
C LEU A 83 -18.61 -6.32 0.90
N VAL A 84 -19.39 -5.60 0.10
CA VAL A 84 -19.26 -4.13 -0.02
C VAL A 84 -19.66 -3.44 1.27
N ASN A 85 -20.78 -3.84 1.88
CA ASN A 85 -21.26 -3.22 3.11
C ASN A 85 -20.34 -3.51 4.30
N THR A 86 -19.82 -4.74 4.42
CA THR A 86 -18.93 -5.07 5.55
C THR A 86 -17.53 -4.50 5.35
N ASN A 87 -16.87 -4.82 4.23
CA ASN A 87 -15.45 -4.52 4.06
C ASN A 87 -15.20 -3.02 3.82
N LEU A 88 -15.98 -2.41 2.92
CA LEU A 88 -15.73 -1.04 2.46
C LEU A 88 -16.58 -0.03 3.24
N LYS A 89 -17.91 -0.18 3.22
CA LYS A 89 -18.81 0.73 3.94
C LYS A 89 -18.60 0.68 5.45
N GLY A 90 -18.28 -0.49 6.02
CA GLY A 90 -17.97 -0.62 7.45
C GLY A 90 -16.72 0.18 7.85
N THR A 91 -15.62 0.00 7.10
CA THR A 91 -14.40 0.80 7.26
C THR A 91 -14.69 2.30 7.16
N TYR A 92 -15.48 2.70 6.17
CA TYR A 92 -15.93 4.08 6.02
C TYR A 92 -16.77 4.57 7.22
N SER A 93 -17.74 3.76 7.67
CA SER A 93 -18.72 4.17 8.69
C SER A 93 -18.07 4.39 10.05
N ILE A 94 -17.21 3.46 10.49
CA ILE A 94 -16.43 3.61 11.72
C ILE A 94 -15.47 4.80 11.61
N THR A 95 -14.73 4.92 10.50
CA THR A 95 -13.80 6.03 10.30
C THR A 95 -14.52 7.38 10.36
N ARG A 96 -15.64 7.52 9.64
CA ARG A 96 -16.46 8.74 9.62
C ARG A 96 -16.98 9.10 11.01
N ALA A 97 -17.48 8.12 11.75
CA ALA A 97 -17.98 8.33 13.11
C ALA A 97 -16.85 8.72 14.08
N ALA A 98 -15.65 8.16 13.92
CA ALA A 98 -14.53 8.42 14.82
C ALA A 98 -13.89 9.81 14.62
N ILE A 99 -13.83 10.33 13.38
CA ILE A 99 -13.13 11.58 13.02
C ILE A 99 -13.40 12.75 13.99
N PRO A 100 -14.65 13.09 14.35
CA PRO A 100 -14.94 14.20 15.26
C PRO A 100 -14.31 14.07 16.66
N HIS A 101 -13.93 12.86 17.06
CA HIS A 101 -13.36 12.54 18.37
C HIS A 101 -11.84 12.35 18.36
N LEU A 102 -11.23 12.37 17.17
CA LEU A 102 -9.78 12.20 17.03
C LEU A 102 -9.06 13.50 17.35
N GLN A 103 -7.93 13.39 18.04
CA GLN A 103 -7.06 14.51 18.39
C GLN A 103 -5.70 14.37 17.69
N PRO A 104 -4.88 15.44 17.63
CA PRO A 104 -3.51 15.35 17.14
C PRO A 104 -2.73 14.18 17.76
N GLY A 105 -2.07 13.40 16.91
CA GLY A 105 -1.36 12.17 17.30
C GLY A 105 -2.17 10.88 17.09
N ALA A 106 -3.49 10.99 16.90
CA ALA A 106 -4.34 9.83 16.63
C ALA A 106 -3.93 9.08 15.35
N SER A 107 -4.28 7.79 15.27
CA SER A 107 -3.96 6.96 14.11
C SER A 107 -5.06 5.97 13.78
N ILE A 108 -5.37 5.88 12.49
CA ILE A 108 -6.29 4.92 11.90
C ILE A 108 -5.48 3.89 11.12
N VAL A 109 -5.76 2.61 11.34
CA VAL A 109 -5.20 1.50 10.56
C VAL A 109 -6.34 0.67 9.99
N ASN A 110 -6.36 0.55 8.66
CA ASN A 110 -7.35 -0.22 7.91
C ASN A 110 -6.75 -1.54 7.41
N VAL A 111 -7.52 -2.63 7.49
CA VAL A 111 -7.09 -3.94 6.98
C VAL A 111 -7.57 -4.14 5.54
N SER A 112 -6.64 -3.98 4.59
CA SER A 112 -6.84 -4.39 3.20
C SER A 112 -6.50 -5.87 3.01
N SER A 113 -5.79 -6.24 1.95
CA SER A 113 -5.29 -7.56 1.61
C SER A 113 -4.21 -7.42 0.54
N ILE A 114 -3.37 -8.43 0.34
CA ILE A 114 -2.58 -8.57 -0.89
C ILE A 114 -3.47 -8.45 -2.14
N MET A 115 -4.73 -8.90 -2.05
CA MET A 115 -5.74 -8.77 -3.10
C MET A 115 -6.30 -7.35 -3.27
N GLY A 116 -5.86 -6.39 -2.45
CA GLY A 116 -6.05 -4.96 -2.64
C GLY A 116 -4.91 -4.31 -3.43
N LEU A 117 -3.81 -5.02 -3.65
CA LEU A 117 -2.64 -4.58 -4.42
C LEU A 117 -2.55 -5.30 -5.76
N THR A 118 -2.89 -6.58 -5.79
CA THR A 118 -2.95 -7.43 -6.98
C THR A 118 -4.35 -8.03 -7.12
N ALA A 119 -4.75 -8.40 -8.33
CA ALA A 119 -6.05 -9.01 -8.58
C ALA A 119 -5.91 -10.50 -8.92
N ALA A 120 -6.86 -11.30 -8.47
CA ALA A 120 -6.98 -12.70 -8.85
C ALA A 120 -8.37 -13.03 -9.38
N LYS A 121 -8.42 -13.96 -10.35
CA LYS A 121 -9.66 -14.47 -10.96
C LYS A 121 -10.59 -15.05 -9.89
N GLY A 122 -11.89 -14.80 -10.05
CA GLY A 122 -12.92 -15.35 -9.17
C GLY A 122 -13.16 -14.52 -7.90
N PHE A 123 -12.47 -13.39 -7.74
CA PHE A 123 -12.55 -12.57 -6.53
C PHE A 123 -12.86 -11.10 -6.83
N ALA A 124 -13.50 -10.81 -7.96
CA ALA A 124 -13.68 -9.45 -8.46
C ALA A 124 -14.24 -8.49 -7.41
N ILE A 125 -15.27 -8.91 -6.67
CA ILE A 125 -15.93 -8.05 -5.67
C ILE A 125 -15.03 -7.83 -4.46
N TYR A 126 -14.43 -8.90 -3.92
CA TYR A 126 -13.50 -8.79 -2.81
C TYR A 126 -12.31 -7.90 -3.15
N ASN A 127 -11.69 -8.10 -4.32
CA ASN A 127 -10.63 -7.26 -4.82
C ASN A 127 -11.10 -5.80 -4.85
N ALA A 128 -12.26 -5.51 -5.46
CA ALA A 128 -12.80 -4.15 -5.51
C ALA A 128 -12.92 -3.51 -4.12
N THR A 129 -13.43 -4.26 -3.11
CA THR A 129 -13.49 -3.75 -1.73
C THR A 129 -12.11 -3.47 -1.14
N LYS A 130 -11.13 -4.36 -1.33
CA LYS A 130 -9.79 -4.23 -0.74
C LYS A 130 -8.93 -3.19 -1.44
N PHE A 131 -9.05 -3.03 -2.76
CA PHE A 131 -8.50 -1.89 -3.51
C PHE A 131 -9.15 -0.57 -3.05
N GLY A 132 -10.47 -0.58 -2.87
CA GLY A 132 -11.24 0.56 -2.36
C GLY A 132 -10.75 1.04 -1.00
N ILE A 133 -10.44 0.12 -0.08
CA ILE A 133 -9.84 0.46 1.24
C ILE A 133 -8.49 1.18 1.08
N ILE A 134 -7.65 0.78 0.13
CA ILE A 134 -6.35 1.44 -0.10
C ILE A 134 -6.55 2.86 -0.65
N GLY A 135 -7.44 3.02 -1.64
CA GLY A 135 -7.82 4.33 -2.17
C GLY A 135 -8.37 5.24 -1.08
N PHE A 136 -9.36 4.75 -0.32
CA PHE A 136 -9.95 5.45 0.82
C PHE A 136 -8.90 5.87 1.84
N THR A 137 -8.00 4.96 2.22
CA THR A 137 -6.93 5.26 3.19
C THR A 137 -6.02 6.37 2.71
N LYS A 138 -5.61 6.35 1.43
CA LYS A 138 -4.74 7.40 0.86
C LYS A 138 -5.43 8.76 0.89
N SER A 139 -6.71 8.84 0.52
CA SER A 139 -7.49 10.08 0.60
C SER A 139 -7.59 10.58 2.04
N MET A 140 -7.99 9.71 2.98
CA MET A 140 -8.11 10.10 4.39
C MET A 140 -6.78 10.55 5.01
N ALA A 141 -5.65 9.97 4.59
CA ALA A 141 -4.34 10.41 5.05
C ALA A 141 -4.01 11.84 4.58
N LEU A 142 -4.41 12.21 3.36
CA LEU A 142 -4.24 13.56 2.84
C LEU A 142 -5.18 14.56 3.51
N GLU A 143 -6.43 14.15 3.77
CA GLU A 143 -7.45 14.99 4.40
C GLU A 143 -7.14 15.29 5.88
N LEU A 144 -6.72 14.26 6.63
CA LEU A 144 -6.54 14.37 8.09
C LEU A 144 -5.11 14.71 8.53
N GLY A 145 -4.15 14.69 7.59
CA GLY A 145 -2.74 14.94 7.88
C GLY A 145 -2.47 16.33 8.48
N SER A 146 -3.21 17.36 8.05
CA SER A 146 -3.10 18.72 8.62
C SER A 146 -3.56 18.80 10.08
N SER A 147 -4.44 17.88 10.50
CA SER A 147 -4.89 17.71 11.88
C SER A 147 -3.96 16.81 12.70
N GLN A 148 -2.80 16.43 12.14
CA GLN A 148 -1.83 15.51 12.74
C GLN A 148 -2.42 14.13 13.07
N ILE A 149 -3.42 13.70 12.29
CA ILE A 149 -4.01 12.38 12.38
C ILE A 149 -3.46 11.53 11.24
N ARG A 150 -3.02 10.33 11.57
CA ARG A 150 -2.33 9.42 10.65
C ARG A 150 -3.31 8.37 10.15
N VAL A 151 -3.31 8.04 8.86
CA VAL A 151 -4.19 7.00 8.31
C VAL A 151 -3.37 6.06 7.44
N ASN A 152 -3.38 4.77 7.75
CA ASN A 152 -2.57 3.75 7.08
C ASN A 152 -3.41 2.51 6.77
N ALA A 153 -2.95 1.73 5.81
CA ALA A 153 -3.54 0.44 5.49
C ALA A 153 -2.45 -0.62 5.55
N ILE A 154 -2.80 -1.79 6.09
CA ILE A 154 -1.99 -2.99 5.97
C ILE A 154 -2.62 -3.91 4.92
N ALA A 155 -1.78 -4.66 4.20
CA ALA A 155 -2.21 -5.60 3.16
C ALA A 155 -1.67 -7.00 3.47
N PRO A 156 -2.28 -7.74 4.41
CA PRO A 156 -1.82 -9.08 4.74
C PRO A 156 -1.95 -10.06 3.57
N GLY A 157 -1.02 -11.01 3.50
CA GLY A 157 -1.12 -12.20 2.65
C GLY A 157 -2.00 -13.28 3.30
N TYR A 158 -1.63 -14.55 3.16
CA TYR A 158 -2.31 -15.64 3.86
C TYR A 158 -1.91 -15.65 5.34
N ILE A 159 -2.89 -15.39 6.20
CA ILE A 159 -2.74 -15.41 7.66
C ILE A 159 -3.56 -16.57 8.21
N ASP A 160 -2.96 -17.35 9.11
CA ASP A 160 -3.62 -18.44 9.80
C ASP A 160 -4.65 -17.90 10.79
N THR A 161 -5.89 -17.75 10.32
CA THR A 161 -7.03 -17.35 11.13
C THR A 161 -8.17 -18.35 10.95
N PRO A 162 -9.04 -18.54 11.97
CA PRO A 162 -10.18 -19.44 11.86
C PRO A 162 -11.11 -19.12 10.68
N SER A 163 -11.18 -17.84 10.29
CA SER A 163 -12.03 -17.38 9.19
C SER A 163 -11.37 -17.50 7.81
N ASN A 164 -10.06 -17.76 7.72
CA ASN A 164 -9.34 -17.84 6.45
C ASN A 164 -9.97 -18.91 5.54
N ALA A 165 -10.26 -18.55 4.29
CA ALA A 165 -10.93 -19.44 3.33
C ALA A 165 -10.20 -20.79 3.12
N GLY A 166 -8.86 -20.80 3.17
CA GLY A 166 -8.06 -22.01 3.08
C GLY A 166 -8.16 -22.88 4.33
N VAL A 167 -8.14 -22.26 5.52
CA VAL A 167 -8.34 -22.96 6.80
C VAL A 167 -9.73 -23.59 6.85
N VAL A 168 -10.77 -22.85 6.45
CA VAL A 168 -12.15 -23.33 6.38
C VAL A 168 -12.30 -24.48 5.36
N ALA A 169 -11.63 -24.40 4.22
CA ALA A 169 -11.68 -25.44 3.18
C ALA A 169 -10.88 -26.71 3.55
N GLY A 170 -9.99 -26.63 4.55
CA GLY A 170 -9.27 -27.77 5.10
C GLY A 170 -7.79 -27.90 4.70
N PRO A 171 -7.10 -28.96 5.18
CA PRO A 171 -5.64 -29.05 5.15
C PRO A 171 -4.99 -28.96 3.76
N GLU A 172 -5.67 -29.44 2.72
CA GLU A 172 -5.14 -29.35 1.35
C GLU A 172 -5.13 -27.91 0.82
N ALA A 173 -6.16 -27.13 1.15
CA ALA A 173 -6.23 -25.73 0.75
C ALA A 173 -5.19 -24.90 1.52
N VAL A 174 -4.95 -25.21 2.80
CA VAL A 174 -3.86 -24.64 3.59
C VAL A 174 -2.50 -24.89 2.92
N LYS A 175 -2.18 -26.15 2.58
CA LYS A 175 -0.91 -26.47 1.88
C LYS A 175 -0.73 -25.72 0.56
N LYS A 176 -1.83 -25.52 -0.19
CA LYS A 176 -1.79 -24.72 -1.43
C LYS A 176 -1.48 -23.24 -1.15
N GLN A 177 -2.03 -22.67 -0.08
CA GLN A 177 -1.72 -21.30 0.33
C GLN A 177 -0.27 -21.18 0.81
N GLU A 178 0.21 -22.12 1.63
CA GLU A 178 1.60 -22.16 2.11
C GLU A 178 2.60 -22.24 0.97
N ALA A 179 2.32 -23.04 -0.07
CA ALA A 179 3.15 -23.16 -1.26
C ALA A 179 3.26 -21.86 -2.08
N GLN A 180 2.31 -20.93 -1.92
CA GLN A 180 2.35 -19.60 -2.54
C GLN A 180 3.13 -18.57 -1.70
N VAL A 181 3.43 -18.88 -0.44
CA VAL A 181 4.21 -18.00 0.44
C VAL A 181 5.68 -18.42 0.36
N SER A 182 6.58 -17.48 0.08
CA SER A 182 8.02 -17.79 -0.08
C SER A 182 8.66 -18.40 1.19
N MET A 183 8.08 -18.18 2.36
CA MET A 183 8.51 -18.80 3.63
C MET A 183 7.97 -20.21 3.85
N GLY A 184 7.14 -20.73 2.93
CA GLY A 184 6.55 -22.07 3.01
C GLY A 184 5.55 -22.27 4.15
N ARG A 185 5.04 -21.18 4.74
CA ARG A 185 4.04 -21.18 5.82
C ARG A 185 3.13 -19.96 5.72
N MET A 186 1.94 -20.04 6.32
CA MET A 186 1.12 -18.86 6.54
C MET A 186 1.74 -17.92 7.59
N GLY A 187 1.39 -16.64 7.49
CA GLY A 187 1.66 -15.67 8.56
C GLY A 187 0.73 -15.91 9.75
N THR A 188 1.10 -15.39 10.92
CA THR A 188 0.31 -15.51 12.15
C THR A 188 -0.40 -14.19 12.48
N PRO A 189 -1.51 -14.22 13.24
CA PRO A 189 -2.14 -12.99 13.73
C PRO A 189 -1.21 -12.12 14.56
N ALA A 190 -0.27 -12.73 15.31
CA ALA A 190 0.72 -12.01 16.10
C ALA A 190 1.68 -11.18 15.22
N GLU A 191 2.16 -11.73 14.11
CA GLU A 191 3.00 -11.01 13.15
C GLU A 191 2.26 -9.79 12.54
N VAL A 192 0.94 -9.92 12.32
CA VAL A 192 0.11 -8.78 11.89
C VAL A 192 -0.04 -7.75 13.02
N ALA A 193 -0.26 -8.19 14.25
CA ALA A 193 -0.43 -7.34 15.41
C ALA A 193 0.82 -6.47 15.68
N ASP A 194 2.02 -6.99 15.45
CA ASP A 194 3.28 -6.23 15.57
C ASP A 194 3.33 -5.05 14.60
N VAL A 195 2.88 -5.24 13.36
CA VAL A 195 2.79 -4.16 12.36
C VAL A 195 1.76 -3.12 12.78
N VAL A 196 0.60 -3.55 13.27
CA VAL A 196 -0.45 -2.65 13.77
C VAL A 196 0.06 -1.83 14.96
N ALA A 197 0.75 -2.48 15.91
CA ALA A 197 1.34 -1.82 17.06
C ALA A 197 2.42 -0.79 16.64
N PHE A 198 3.25 -1.12 15.65
CA PHE A 198 4.21 -0.16 15.07
C PHE A 198 3.50 1.06 14.46
N LEU A 199 2.41 0.84 13.71
CA LEU A 199 1.64 1.92 13.11
C LEU A 199 0.91 2.78 14.16
N PHE A 200 0.55 2.24 15.31
CA PHE A 200 -0.01 3.03 16.40
C PHE A 200 1.06 3.75 17.24
N GLY A 201 2.25 3.18 17.39
CA GLY A 201 3.29 3.66 18.30
C GLY A 201 3.98 4.99 17.96
N LEU A 202 4.57 5.59 19.00
CA LEU A 202 5.38 6.82 19.02
C LEU A 202 6.71 6.70 18.27
N ALA A 203 7.28 5.50 18.17
CA ALA A 203 8.51 5.26 17.40
C ALA A 203 8.35 5.68 15.93
N ARG A 204 7.11 5.64 15.42
CA ARG A 204 6.77 6.18 14.10
C ARG A 204 6.62 7.70 14.10
N ASP A 205 6.22 8.32 15.20
CA ASP A 205 6.13 9.77 15.30
C ASP A 205 7.51 10.43 15.26
N LEU A 206 8.55 9.75 15.75
CA LEU A 206 9.95 10.15 15.52
C LEU A 206 10.35 10.05 14.03
N LEU A 207 9.79 9.09 13.29
CA LEU A 207 9.96 8.98 11.84
C LEU A 207 9.11 10.01 11.06
N ALA A 208 8.02 10.52 11.65
CA ALA A 208 7.12 11.50 11.04
C ALA A 208 7.47 12.96 11.42
N SER A 209 8.09 13.19 12.58
CA SER A 209 8.46 14.52 13.11
C SER A 209 9.70 15.09 12.44
N GLU A 210 10.57 14.23 11.91
CA GLU A 210 11.55 14.67 10.93
C GLU A 210 10.86 14.83 9.58
N ARG A 211 10.75 16.07 9.11
CA ARG A 211 10.48 16.42 7.71
C ARG A 211 11.38 15.66 6.69
N THR A 212 12.38 14.92 7.17
CA THR A 212 13.38 14.10 6.48
C THR A 212 12.85 12.73 5.99
N PHE A 213 11.98 12.00 6.71
CA PHE A 213 11.46 10.75 6.13
C PHE A 213 10.49 11.04 4.98
N LEU A 214 9.74 12.14 5.08
CA LEU A 214 8.91 12.65 3.99
C LEU A 214 9.71 13.20 2.81
N ALA A 215 11.00 13.54 2.94
CA ALA A 215 11.87 13.80 1.78
C ALA A 215 12.36 12.49 1.12
N TRP A 216 12.40 11.39 1.86
CA TRP A 216 12.71 10.05 1.33
C TRP A 216 11.47 9.30 0.79
N THR A 217 10.29 9.59 1.30
CA THR A 217 9.01 9.05 0.80
C THR A 217 8.28 9.99 -0.17
N ARG A 218 8.66 11.28 -0.29
CA ARG A 218 8.03 12.21 -1.25
C ARG A 218 8.20 11.86 -2.72
N THR A 219 9.03 10.90 -3.07
CA THR A 219 9.01 10.39 -4.45
C THR A 219 8.29 9.07 -4.61
N GLY A 220 7.90 8.33 -3.55
CA GLY A 220 7.34 6.98 -3.70
C GLY A 220 8.24 5.98 -4.45
N LEU A 221 9.32 6.44 -5.09
CA LEU A 221 10.24 5.75 -5.98
C LEU A 221 11.14 4.79 -5.20
N GLY A 222 11.17 4.79 -3.87
CA GLY A 222 11.93 3.77 -3.13
C GLY A 222 11.29 2.39 -3.24
N PHE A 223 10.03 2.28 -2.80
CA PHE A 223 9.27 1.03 -2.85
C PHE A 223 8.51 0.85 -4.15
N ILE A 224 8.06 1.94 -4.79
CA ILE A 224 7.53 1.87 -6.15
C ILE A 224 8.66 1.68 -7.14
N ALA A 225 9.87 2.27 -7.04
CA ALA A 225 10.95 1.88 -7.98
C ALA A 225 11.64 0.58 -7.60
N LEU A 226 11.54 0.04 -6.38
CA LEU A 226 11.90 -1.36 -6.12
C LEU A 226 10.84 -2.31 -6.70
N GLY A 227 9.56 -2.04 -6.49
CA GLY A 227 8.45 -2.80 -7.07
C GLY A 227 8.38 -2.70 -8.58
N VAL A 228 8.55 -1.51 -9.15
CA VAL A 228 8.68 -1.23 -10.59
C VAL A 228 10.02 -1.70 -11.12
N ALA A 229 11.12 -1.75 -10.34
CA ALA A 229 12.35 -2.40 -10.81
C ALA A 229 12.17 -3.92 -10.87
N LEU A 230 11.47 -4.53 -9.92
CA LEU A 230 11.18 -5.97 -9.91
C LEU A 230 10.17 -6.33 -11.01
N GLU A 231 9.08 -5.57 -11.16
CA GLU A 231 8.15 -5.69 -12.31
C GLU A 231 8.84 -5.36 -13.63
N LYS A 232 9.76 -4.38 -13.69
CA LYS A 232 10.55 -4.12 -14.91
C LYS A 232 11.51 -5.26 -15.18
N VAL A 233 12.09 -5.92 -14.19
CA VAL A 233 12.95 -7.09 -14.41
C VAL A 233 12.13 -8.26 -14.97
N GLU A 234 10.91 -8.48 -14.47
CA GLU A 234 9.99 -9.49 -15.01
C GLU A 234 9.45 -9.11 -16.40
N ALA A 235 9.10 -7.83 -16.61
CA ALA A 235 8.71 -7.31 -17.92
C ALA A 235 9.88 -7.34 -18.91
N PHE A 236 11.11 -7.04 -18.49
CA PHE A 236 12.31 -7.16 -19.32
C PHE A 236 12.65 -8.61 -19.62
N ALA A 237 12.43 -9.54 -18.69
CA ALA A 237 12.55 -10.98 -18.94
C ALA A 237 11.49 -11.46 -19.94
N ALA A 238 10.27 -10.92 -19.88
CA ALA A 238 9.17 -11.21 -20.81
C ALA A 238 9.37 -10.58 -22.21
N ILE A 239 10.03 -9.42 -22.30
CA ILE A 239 10.31 -8.69 -23.55
C ILE A 239 11.69 -9.10 -24.15
N SER A 240 12.54 -9.80 -23.38
CA SER A 240 13.87 -10.25 -23.81
C SER A 240 13.85 -11.10 -25.10
N PRO A 241 12.92 -12.05 -25.31
CA PRO A 241 12.80 -12.77 -26.58
C PRO A 241 12.47 -11.81 -27.74
N THR A 242 11.58 -10.84 -27.50
CA THR A 242 11.14 -9.84 -28.50
C THR A 242 12.25 -8.86 -28.88
N LEU A 243 13.13 -8.49 -27.93
CA LEU A 243 14.28 -7.61 -28.16
C LEU A 243 15.40 -8.28 -28.97
N LEU A 244 15.55 -9.60 -28.86
CA LEU A 244 16.52 -10.37 -29.65
C LEU A 244 16.18 -10.39 -31.15
N HIS A 245 14.88 -10.30 -31.48
CA HIS A 245 14.35 -10.33 -32.85
C HIS A 245 14.24 -8.97 -33.55
N LEU A 246 14.59 -7.86 -32.90
CA LEU A 246 14.66 -6.55 -33.59
C LEU A 246 15.74 -6.57 -34.68
N GLU A 247 15.44 -6.14 -35.90
CA GLU A 247 16.45 -6.12 -36.99
C GLU A 247 17.35 -4.88 -36.93
N ASP A 248 16.88 -3.78 -36.33
CA ASP A 248 17.59 -2.50 -36.25
C ASP A 248 18.58 -2.44 -35.07
N SER A 249 19.85 -2.23 -35.40
CA SER A 249 20.98 -2.21 -34.46
C SER A 249 20.97 -1.01 -33.51
N ARG A 250 20.44 0.15 -33.94
CA ARG A 250 20.39 1.36 -33.11
C ARG A 250 19.40 1.23 -31.96
N THR A 251 18.25 0.63 -32.24
CA THR A 251 17.20 0.37 -31.25
C THR A 251 17.65 -0.66 -30.20
N LYS A 252 18.42 -1.69 -30.62
CA LYS A 252 19.04 -2.66 -29.69
C LYS A 252 20.02 -2.02 -28.72
N ILE A 253 20.88 -1.13 -29.22
CA ILE A 253 21.88 -0.43 -28.41
C ILE A 253 21.17 0.49 -27.40
N ALA A 254 20.17 1.25 -27.84
CA ALA A 254 19.40 2.13 -26.96
C ALA A 254 18.65 1.36 -25.85
N ALA A 255 18.05 0.21 -26.18
CA ALA A 255 17.42 -0.66 -25.20
C ALA A 255 18.44 -1.24 -24.20
N GLY A 256 19.61 -1.66 -24.68
CA GLY A 256 20.72 -2.14 -23.83
C GLY A 256 21.21 -1.08 -22.84
N PHE A 257 21.39 0.17 -23.29
CA PHE A 257 21.76 1.29 -22.42
C PHE A 257 20.69 1.59 -21.36
N LEU A 258 19.41 1.50 -21.72
CA LEU A 258 18.31 1.72 -20.80
C LEU A 258 18.24 0.64 -19.70
N VAL A 259 18.45 -0.62 -20.07
CA VAL A 259 18.49 -1.76 -19.12
C VAL A 259 19.71 -1.66 -18.19
N ALA A 260 20.88 -1.35 -18.74
CA ALA A 260 22.12 -1.22 -17.98
C ALA A 260 22.06 -0.06 -16.97
N SER A 261 21.53 1.10 -17.40
CA SER A 261 21.37 2.27 -16.52
C SER A 261 20.33 2.03 -15.42
N GLY A 262 19.21 1.36 -15.73
CA GLY A 262 18.22 0.95 -14.74
C GLY A 262 18.80 0.00 -13.69
N SER A 263 19.54 -1.02 -14.13
CA SER A 263 20.17 -2.01 -13.24
C SER A 263 21.24 -1.40 -12.35
N ALA A 264 22.07 -0.49 -12.88
CA ALA A 264 23.08 0.23 -12.11
C ALA A 264 22.47 1.15 -11.05
N CYS A 265 21.35 1.80 -11.36
CA CYS A 265 20.65 2.70 -10.44
C CYS A 265 20.07 1.91 -9.24
N VAL A 266 19.48 0.73 -9.50
CA VAL A 266 18.97 -0.18 -8.47
C VAL A 266 20.11 -0.69 -7.58
N GLY A 267 21.21 -1.17 -8.17
CA GLY A 267 22.37 -1.64 -7.41
C GLY A 267 22.99 -0.55 -6.52
N HIS A 268 23.13 0.66 -7.05
CA HIS A 268 23.66 1.79 -6.30
C HIS A 268 22.74 2.21 -5.14
N GLY A 269 21.42 2.22 -5.36
CA GLY A 269 20.42 2.48 -4.32
C GLY A 269 20.47 1.46 -3.18
N LEU A 270 20.60 0.17 -3.51
CA LEU A 270 20.67 -0.92 -2.55
C LEU A 270 21.94 -0.83 -1.67
N ILE A 271 23.10 -0.60 -2.29
CA ILE A 271 24.38 -0.45 -1.57
C ILE A 271 24.32 0.72 -0.59
N ARG A 272 23.74 1.85 -1.01
CA ARG A 272 23.62 3.04 -0.16
C ARG A 272 22.65 2.80 0.99
N TYR A 273 21.53 2.13 0.75
CA TYR A 273 20.57 1.74 1.79
C TYR A 273 21.23 0.90 2.89
N TYR A 274 21.93 -0.18 2.53
CA TYR A 274 22.60 -1.03 3.52
C TYR A 274 23.74 -0.33 4.26
N ARG A 275 24.44 0.60 3.59
CA ARG A 275 25.51 1.39 4.23
C ARG A 275 24.94 2.40 5.23
N VAL A 276 23.82 3.05 4.91
CA VAL A 276 23.11 3.97 5.83
C VAL A 276 22.54 3.18 7.01
N MET A 277 21.94 2.01 6.79
CA MET A 277 21.45 1.15 7.87
C MET A 277 22.57 0.72 8.83
N ARG A 278 23.76 0.36 8.31
CA ARG A 278 24.93 0.04 9.16
C ARG A 278 25.45 1.25 9.94
N GLN A 279 25.36 2.45 9.39
CA GLN A 279 25.80 3.68 10.07
C GLN A 279 24.80 4.12 11.16
N LEU A 280 23.50 3.96 10.90
CA LEU A 280 22.43 4.16 11.89
C LEU A 280 22.56 3.19 13.06
N GLN A 281 22.81 1.91 12.80
CA GLN A 281 23.07 0.90 13.84
C GLN A 281 24.29 1.22 14.72
N ARG A 282 25.23 2.02 14.22
CA ARG A 282 26.45 2.42 14.94
C ARG A 282 26.34 3.79 15.61
N GLY A 283 25.22 4.51 15.42
CA GLY A 283 25.00 5.84 16.01
C GLY A 283 25.89 6.94 15.44
N VAL A 284 26.55 6.73 14.30
CA VAL A 284 27.51 7.68 13.69
C VAL A 284 26.99 8.09 12.31
N PHE A 285 25.93 8.91 12.27
CA PHE A 285 25.45 9.47 11.01
C PHE A 285 25.63 11.00 10.98
N GLN A 286 26.38 11.48 10.00
CA GLN A 286 26.42 12.89 9.61
C GLN A 286 26.04 13.02 8.12
N PRO A 287 25.09 13.88 7.76
CA PRO A 287 24.58 13.98 6.40
C PRO A 287 25.61 14.58 5.43
N ASN A 288 25.86 13.91 4.31
CA ASN A 288 26.74 14.38 3.23
C ASN A 288 26.01 15.39 2.33
N VAL A 289 25.99 16.66 2.77
CA VAL A 289 25.34 17.79 2.08
C VAL A 289 25.94 18.03 0.68
N SER A 290 27.27 17.90 0.53
CA SER A 290 27.95 18.09 -0.75
C SER A 290 27.54 17.06 -1.80
N GLY A 291 27.33 15.80 -1.39
CA GLY A 291 26.84 14.74 -2.27
C GLY A 291 25.39 14.94 -2.71
N VAL A 292 24.56 15.55 -1.87
CA VAL A 292 23.16 15.89 -2.22
C VAL A 292 23.12 17.04 -3.23
N ASN A 293 23.94 18.08 -3.02
CA ASN A 293 24.02 19.21 -3.94
C ASN A 293 24.55 18.80 -5.33
N LEU A 294 25.54 17.90 -5.38
CA LEU A 294 26.08 17.41 -6.65
C LEU A 294 25.03 16.64 -7.45
N VAL A 295 24.28 15.73 -6.80
CA VAL A 295 23.23 14.95 -7.48
C VAL A 295 22.10 15.85 -7.98
N ALA A 296 21.69 16.86 -7.21
CA ALA A 296 20.68 17.82 -7.64
C ALA A 296 21.12 18.60 -8.89
N ALA A 297 22.37 19.08 -8.92
CA ALA A 297 22.93 19.76 -10.08
C ALA A 297 23.00 18.86 -11.32
N THR A 298 23.41 17.60 -11.16
CA THR A 298 23.49 16.63 -12.27
C THR A 298 22.11 16.26 -12.80
N SER A 299 21.11 16.08 -11.94
CA SER A 299 19.74 15.78 -12.37
C SER A 299 19.09 16.94 -13.13
N ILE A 300 19.33 18.18 -12.70
CA ILE A 300 18.88 19.37 -13.43
C ILE A 300 19.55 19.44 -14.81
N ALA A 301 20.86 19.20 -14.89
CA ALA A 301 21.58 19.21 -16.16
C ALA A 301 21.07 18.14 -17.14
N ILE A 302 20.79 16.93 -16.66
CA ILE A 302 20.23 15.83 -17.48
C ILE A 302 18.81 16.16 -17.95
N ALA A 303 17.95 16.71 -17.08
CA ALA A 303 16.60 17.12 -17.46
C ALA A 303 16.63 18.24 -18.52
N PHE A 304 17.55 19.19 -18.37
CA PHE A 304 17.72 20.29 -19.33
C PHE A 304 18.24 19.78 -20.68
N ALA A 305 19.23 18.89 -20.68
CA ALA A 305 19.75 18.25 -21.90
C ALA A 305 18.68 17.40 -22.61
N GLY A 306 17.88 16.64 -21.86
CA GLY A 306 16.75 15.88 -22.41
C GLY A 306 15.68 16.77 -23.03
N THR A 307 15.39 17.93 -22.41
CA THR A 307 14.45 18.92 -22.96
C THR A 307 14.98 19.54 -24.26
N LEU A 308 16.27 19.89 -24.31
CA LEU A 308 16.91 20.41 -25.53
C LEU A 308 16.90 19.39 -26.67
N LEU A 309 17.18 18.11 -26.38
CA LEU A 309 17.14 17.03 -27.38
C LEU A 309 15.73 16.83 -27.95
N VAL A 310 14.68 16.95 -27.12
CA VAL A 310 13.29 16.87 -27.60
C VAL A 310 12.96 18.06 -28.48
N ILE A 311 13.35 19.28 -28.09
CA ILE A 311 13.12 20.51 -28.88
C ILE A 311 13.85 20.44 -30.23
N GLU A 312 15.12 20.00 -30.26
CA GLU A 312 15.87 19.84 -31.49
C GLU A 312 15.27 18.78 -32.41
N ASN A 313 14.75 17.68 -31.84
CA ASN A 313 14.15 16.60 -32.60
C ASN A 313 12.75 16.96 -33.14
N GLU A 314 11.98 17.80 -32.43
CA GLU A 314 10.73 18.36 -32.94
C GLU A 314 10.99 19.41 -34.04
N ALA A 315 12.02 20.25 -33.86
CA ALA A 315 12.41 21.25 -34.85
C ALA A 315 12.92 20.59 -36.16
N SER A 316 13.66 19.49 -36.07
CA SER A 316 14.14 18.75 -37.25
C SER A 316 12.99 18.03 -37.98
N ARG A 317 12.02 17.46 -37.25
CA ARG A 317 10.79 16.88 -37.80
C ARG A 317 9.92 17.92 -38.50
N SER A 318 9.81 19.11 -37.93
CA SER A 318 9.04 20.21 -38.56
C SER A 318 9.68 20.67 -39.86
N LYS A 319 11.02 20.70 -39.96
CA LYS A 319 11.74 21.05 -41.20
C LYS A 319 11.60 19.98 -42.27
N SER A 320 11.68 18.70 -41.91
CA SER A 320 11.52 17.61 -42.89
C SER A 320 10.10 17.56 -43.48
N LEU A 321 9.08 17.88 -42.68
CA LEU A 321 7.69 17.94 -43.15
C LEU A 321 7.43 19.12 -44.12
N VAL A 322 8.13 20.24 -43.93
CA VAL A 322 8.06 21.39 -44.84
C VAL A 322 8.79 21.10 -46.16
N GLU A 323 9.97 20.46 -46.11
CA GLU A 323 10.72 20.06 -47.31
C GLU A 323 10.03 18.94 -48.14
N GLU A 324 9.21 18.09 -47.52
CA GLU A 324 8.39 17.10 -48.23
C GLU A 324 7.17 17.74 -48.93
N GLN A 325 6.59 18.81 -48.38
CA GLN A 325 5.49 19.54 -49.02
C GLN A 325 5.97 20.33 -50.24
N ASP A 326 7.17 20.89 -50.22
CA ASP A 326 7.75 21.63 -51.36
C ASP A 326 8.21 20.73 -52.52
N LYS A 327 8.28 19.40 -52.33
CA LYS A 327 8.70 18.43 -53.36
C LYS A 327 7.54 17.78 -54.13
N GLN A 328 6.28 18.09 -53.83
CA GLN A 328 5.17 17.61 -54.65
C GLN A 328 5.07 18.40 -55.96
N PRO A 329 5.26 17.79 -57.15
CA PRO A 329 5.11 18.51 -58.40
C PRO A 329 3.62 18.82 -58.63
N THR A 330 3.31 20.10 -58.87
CA THR A 330 2.02 20.56 -59.40
C THR A 330 1.75 19.84 -60.72
N LYS A 331 0.91 18.80 -60.68
CA LYS A 331 0.30 18.22 -61.89
C LYS A 331 -0.76 19.18 -62.42
N LYS A 332 -0.44 19.89 -63.49
CA LYS A 332 -1.42 20.37 -64.48
C LYS A 332 -1.46 19.38 -65.64
#